data_AF-A0A0M2CV69-F1
#
_entry.id   AF-A0A0M2CV69-F1
#
_cell.length_a   1.000
_cell.length_b   1.000
_cell.length_c   1.000
_cell.angle_alpha   90.00
_cell.angle_beta   90.00
_cell.angle_gamma   90.00
#
_symmetry.space_group_name_H-M   'P 1'
#
loop_
_entity.id
_entity.type
_entity.pdbx_description
1 polymer ?
#
loop_
_entity_poly.entity_id
_entity_poly.type
_entity_poly.pdbx_seq_one_letter_code
_entity_poly.pdbx_strand_id
1 'polypeptide(L)'
;MPTGKVKWFDAKKGFGFLAADDGQEVFLPSSALPSGATTVKPGTRMEFGVAQGRRGAQALSVRILDRTPSVAKNVRKPADEMAVITEDLIKLLDEMSNGLHRGRYPDSAHGKKIAAILRTVADNLDV
;
A
#
# COMPACT_ATOMS: atom_id res chain seq x y z
N MET A 1 -8.39 1.91 -22.78
CA MET A 1 -8.71 3.33 -22.55
C MET A 1 -7.39 4.08 -22.31
N PRO A 2 -7.33 5.42 -22.31
CA PRO A 2 -6.07 6.11 -22.04
C PRO A 2 -5.59 5.84 -20.60
N THR A 3 -4.27 5.83 -20.44
CA THR A 3 -3.60 5.62 -19.17
C THR A 3 -2.76 6.83 -18.80
N GLY A 4 -2.52 7.02 -17.51
CA GLY A 4 -1.71 8.12 -17.02
C GLY A 4 -1.38 8.00 -15.55
N LYS A 5 -0.74 9.04 -15.02
CA LYS A 5 -0.33 9.14 -13.62
C LYS A 5 -0.97 10.35 -12.96
N VAL A 6 -1.35 10.24 -11.69
CA VAL A 6 -1.82 11.39 -10.92
C VAL A 6 -0.67 12.38 -10.75
N LYS A 7 -0.82 13.60 -11.29
CA LYS A 7 0.17 14.67 -11.09
C LYS A 7 0.05 15.22 -9.67
N TRP A 8 -1.18 15.51 -9.26
CA TRP A 8 -1.53 15.91 -7.90
C TRP A 8 -3.04 15.76 -7.67
N PHE A 9 -3.44 15.64 -6.42
CA PHE A 9 -4.84 15.60 -6.02
C PHE A 9 -5.02 16.25 -4.66
N ASP A 10 -6.00 17.15 -4.54
CA ASP A 10 -6.35 17.80 -3.29
C ASP A 10 -7.65 17.18 -2.76
N ALA A 11 -7.52 16.33 -1.75
CA ALA A 11 -8.66 15.65 -1.13
C ALA A 11 -9.60 16.61 -0.39
N LYS A 12 -9.11 17.78 0.07
CA LYS A 12 -9.95 18.79 0.72
C LYS A 12 -10.81 19.53 -0.31
N LYS A 13 -10.25 19.81 -1.49
CA LYS A 13 -10.98 20.46 -2.60
C LYS A 13 -11.76 19.47 -3.47
N GLY A 14 -11.44 18.18 -3.40
CA GLY A 14 -12.13 17.12 -4.15
C GLY A 14 -11.79 17.07 -5.64
N PHE A 15 -10.62 17.56 -6.04
CA PHE A 15 -10.18 17.48 -7.43
C PHE A 15 -8.65 17.43 -7.56
N GLY A 16 -8.18 17.01 -8.73
CA GLY A 16 -6.77 16.96 -9.10
C GLY A 16 -6.58 16.89 -10.60
N PHE A 17 -5.37 16.53 -11.01
CA PHE A 17 -5.01 16.37 -12.41
C PHE A 17 -4.22 15.08 -12.64
N LEU A 18 -4.50 14.45 -13.76
CA LEU A 18 -3.78 13.33 -14.31
C LEU A 18 -2.89 13.82 -15.45
N ALA A 19 -1.65 13.36 -15.48
CA ALA A 19 -0.80 13.43 -16.65
C ALA A 19 -1.03 12.14 -17.46
N ALA A 20 -1.69 12.25 -18.60
CA ALA A 20 -1.85 11.15 -19.54
C ALA A 20 -0.49 10.78 -20.16
N ASP A 21 -0.33 9.52 -20.55
CA ASP A 21 0.94 9.03 -21.14
C ASP A 21 1.24 9.70 -22.51
N ASP A 22 0.23 10.31 -23.15
CA ASP A 22 0.35 11.14 -24.36
C ASP A 22 0.81 12.59 -24.10
N GLY A 23 1.02 12.94 -22.82
CA GLY A 23 1.45 14.26 -22.37
C GLY A 23 0.32 15.26 -22.10
N GLN A 24 -0.95 14.89 -22.27
CA GLN A 24 -2.08 15.77 -21.97
C GLN A 24 -2.40 15.80 -20.47
N GLU A 25 -2.86 16.96 -19.98
CA GLU A 25 -3.40 17.09 -18.63
C GLU A 25 -4.91 16.87 -18.62
N VAL A 26 -5.36 15.92 -17.81
CA VAL A 26 -6.77 15.54 -17.70
C VAL A 26 -7.27 15.87 -16.31
N PHE A 27 -8.39 16.61 -16.24
CA PHE A 27 -9.01 16.97 -14.99
C PHE A 27 -9.61 15.74 -14.29
N LEU A 28 -9.25 15.55 -13.01
CA LEU A 28 -9.67 14.43 -12.18
C LEU A 28 -10.59 14.92 -11.04
N PRO A 29 -11.92 14.81 -11.17
CA PRO A 29 -12.84 15.07 -10.07
C PRO A 29 -12.89 13.90 -9.09
N SER A 30 -13.17 14.16 -7.81
CA SER A 30 -13.38 13.12 -6.79
C SER A 30 -14.50 12.15 -7.14
N SER A 31 -15.52 12.60 -7.88
CA SER A 31 -16.63 11.76 -8.34
C SER A 31 -16.23 10.69 -9.35
N ALA A 32 -15.09 10.85 -10.03
CA ALA A 32 -14.58 9.86 -10.97
C ALA A 32 -13.70 8.80 -10.29
N LEU A 33 -13.38 8.98 -9.00
CA LEU A 33 -12.61 7.99 -8.23
C LEU A 33 -13.45 6.73 -7.97
N PRO A 34 -12.82 5.55 -7.93
CA PRO A 34 -13.51 4.31 -7.62
C PRO A 34 -14.11 4.34 -6.21
N SER A 35 -15.21 3.62 -6.02
CA SER A 35 -15.95 3.54 -4.75
C SER A 35 -15.02 3.13 -3.60
N GLY A 36 -14.91 4.01 -2.58
CA GLY A 36 -14.06 3.80 -1.40
C GLY A 36 -12.70 4.49 -1.45
N ALA A 37 -12.29 5.07 -2.58
CA ALA A 37 -11.06 5.87 -2.68
C ALA A 37 -11.38 7.36 -2.49
N THR A 38 -11.22 7.88 -1.26
CA THR A 38 -11.43 9.30 -0.96
C THR A 38 -10.23 10.18 -1.34
N THR A 39 -9.07 9.57 -1.58
CA THR A 39 -7.83 10.28 -1.93
C THR A 39 -6.95 9.41 -2.83
N VAL A 40 -6.12 10.06 -3.64
CA VAL A 40 -5.15 9.40 -4.52
C VAL A 40 -3.78 10.07 -4.38
N LYS A 41 -2.73 9.25 -4.30
CA LYS A 41 -1.36 9.76 -4.16
C LYS A 41 -0.82 10.22 -5.52
N PRO A 42 -0.04 11.31 -5.58
CA PRO A 42 0.75 11.66 -6.76
C PRO A 42 1.60 10.46 -7.23
N GLY A 43 1.70 10.26 -8.54
CA GLY A 43 2.41 9.15 -9.17
C GLY A 43 1.61 7.86 -9.35
N THR A 44 0.39 7.76 -8.79
CA THR A 44 -0.47 6.57 -8.95
C THR A 44 -0.86 6.39 -10.41
N ARG A 45 -0.67 5.19 -10.96
CA ARG A 45 -1.00 4.86 -12.36
C ARG A 45 -2.46 4.42 -12.46
N MET A 46 -3.17 5.04 -13.39
CA MET A 46 -4.61 4.85 -13.55
C MET A 46 -4.97 4.75 -15.04
N GLU A 47 -5.95 3.90 -15.34
CA GLU A 47 -6.72 3.95 -16.58
C GLU A 47 -7.88 4.91 -16.36
N PHE A 48 -8.21 5.69 -17.36
CA PHE A 48 -9.38 6.55 -17.30
C PHE A 48 -10.04 6.69 -18.67
N GLY A 49 -11.35 6.89 -18.68
CA GLY A 49 -12.03 7.42 -19.86
C GLY A 49 -11.85 8.93 -19.93
N VAL A 50 -11.38 9.47 -21.07
CA VAL A 50 -11.33 10.92 -21.33
C VAL A 50 -12.59 11.35 -22.06
N ALA A 51 -13.21 12.42 -21.60
CA ALA A 51 -14.27 13.11 -22.32
C ALA A 51 -14.00 14.62 -22.41
N GLN A 52 -14.40 15.21 -23.52
CA GLN A 52 -14.30 16.66 -23.72
C GLN A 52 -15.39 17.37 -22.89
N GLY A 53 -15.01 17.93 -21.75
CA GLY A 53 -15.91 18.71 -20.91
C GLY A 53 -15.91 20.20 -21.25
N ARG A 54 -16.78 20.96 -20.60
CA ARG A 54 -16.87 22.44 -20.74
C ARG A 54 -15.58 23.18 -20.36
N ARG A 55 -14.68 22.53 -19.61
CA ARG A 55 -13.41 23.09 -19.10
C ARG A 55 -12.18 22.33 -19.62
N GLY A 56 -12.31 21.56 -20.70
CA GLY A 56 -11.25 20.73 -21.25
C GLY A 56 -11.45 19.23 -20.99
N ALA A 57 -10.40 18.44 -21.22
CA ALA A 57 -10.41 16.99 -21.05
C ALA A 57 -10.66 16.61 -19.57
N GLN A 58 -11.66 15.78 -19.33
CA GLN A 58 -12.06 15.31 -18.00
C GLN A 58 -12.09 13.78 -17.94
N ALA A 59 -11.67 13.22 -16.81
CA ALA A 59 -11.76 11.80 -16.51
C ALA A 59 -13.18 11.43 -16.04
N LEU A 60 -13.81 10.41 -16.65
CA LEU A 60 -15.19 9.96 -16.34
C LEU A 60 -15.29 8.55 -15.74
N SER A 61 -14.25 7.74 -15.84
CA SER A 61 -14.26 6.37 -15.29
C SER A 61 -12.83 5.98 -14.98
N VAL A 62 -12.40 6.23 -13.75
CA VAL A 62 -11.01 6.00 -13.34
C VAL A 62 -10.90 4.62 -12.70
N ARG A 63 -10.01 3.80 -13.24
CA ARG A 63 -9.61 2.53 -12.66
C ARG A 63 -8.14 2.60 -12.29
N ILE A 64 -7.81 2.24 -11.06
CA ILE A 64 -6.43 2.13 -10.62
C ILE A 64 -5.85 0.87 -11.27
N LEU A 65 -4.92 1.05 -12.23
CA LEU A 65 -4.34 -0.07 -12.98
C LEU A 65 -3.22 -0.76 -12.24
N ASP A 66 -2.47 0.01 -11.47
CA ASP A 66 -1.40 -0.52 -10.65
C ASP A 66 -1.39 0.29 -9.36
N ARG A 67 -1.63 -0.40 -8.24
CA ARG A 67 -0.71 -0.20 -7.13
C ARG A 67 0.63 -0.55 -7.74
N THR A 68 1.39 0.43 -8.22
CA THR A 68 2.83 0.26 -8.43
C THR A 68 3.29 -0.59 -7.25
N PRO A 69 3.96 -1.74 -7.43
CA PRO A 69 4.46 -2.49 -6.29
C PRO A 69 5.14 -1.42 -5.46
N SER A 70 4.60 -1.23 -4.25
CA SER A 70 4.89 -0.04 -3.48
C SER A 70 6.41 0.13 -3.47
N VAL A 71 6.90 1.35 -3.29
CA VAL A 71 8.32 1.57 -2.98
C VAL A 71 8.77 0.62 -1.84
N ALA A 72 7.83 0.02 -1.08
CA ALA A 72 7.93 -1.29 -0.45
C ALA A 72 8.93 -2.31 -1.03
N LYS A 73 8.96 -2.59 -2.35
CA LYS A 73 9.96 -3.54 -2.89
C LYS A 73 11.40 -3.07 -2.68
N ASN A 74 11.64 -1.76 -2.55
CA ASN A 74 12.93 -1.18 -2.19
C ASN A 74 13.15 -1.04 -0.67
N VAL A 75 12.16 -1.38 0.17
CA VAL A 75 12.26 -1.35 1.65
C VAL A 75 12.22 -2.75 2.25
N ARG A 76 11.73 -3.76 1.51
CA ARG A 76 11.79 -5.16 1.92
C ARG A 76 13.25 -5.55 2.13
N LYS A 77 13.54 -6.09 3.31
CA LYS A 77 14.80 -6.78 3.57
C LYS A 77 15.03 -7.87 2.52
N PRO A 78 16.28 -8.13 2.13
CA PRO A 78 16.64 -9.26 1.28
C PRO A 78 16.03 -10.58 1.80
N ALA A 79 15.69 -11.49 0.87
CA ALA A 79 14.96 -12.71 1.21
C ALA A 79 15.76 -13.64 2.14
N ASP A 80 17.07 -13.68 1.97
CA ASP A 80 18.03 -14.37 2.85
C ASP A 80 18.00 -13.80 4.27
N GLU A 81 17.96 -12.47 4.42
CA GLU A 81 17.84 -11.83 5.73
C GLU A 81 16.47 -12.12 6.38
N MET A 82 15.39 -12.04 5.60
CA MET A 82 14.05 -12.40 6.08
C MET A 82 13.93 -13.87 6.47
N ALA A 83 14.63 -14.76 5.76
CA ALA A 83 14.65 -16.19 6.08
C ALA A 83 15.28 -16.42 7.46
N VAL A 84 16.42 -15.77 7.75
CA VAL A 84 17.07 -15.85 9.07
C VAL A 84 16.16 -15.32 10.17
N ILE A 85 15.57 -14.14 9.99
CA ILE A 85 14.66 -13.54 10.99
C ILE A 85 13.44 -14.44 11.23
N THR A 86 12.89 -15.04 10.17
CA THR A 86 11.74 -15.94 10.26
C THR A 86 12.12 -17.24 10.96
N GLU A 87 13.29 -17.80 10.71
CA GLU A 87 13.80 -18.99 11.39
C GLU A 87 13.95 -18.76 12.90
N ASP A 88 14.51 -17.61 13.29
CA ASP A 88 14.63 -17.23 14.69
C ASP A 88 13.25 -17.01 15.35
N LEU A 89 12.30 -16.42 14.61
CA LEU A 89 10.92 -16.28 15.09
C LEU A 89 10.25 -17.65 15.29
N ILE A 90 10.45 -18.61 14.37
CA ILE A 90 9.90 -19.96 14.51
C ILE A 90 10.42 -20.61 15.80
N LYS A 91 11.73 -20.59 16.02
CA LYS A 91 12.34 -21.15 17.25
C LYS A 91 11.77 -20.51 18.52
N LEU A 92 11.61 -19.19 18.51
CA LEU A 92 11.05 -18.44 19.64
C LEU A 92 9.57 -18.80 19.89
N LEU A 93 8.77 -18.95 18.83
CA LEU A 93 7.37 -19.34 18.92
C LEU A 93 7.22 -20.80 19.38
N ASP A 94 8.11 -21.70 18.95
CA ASP A 94 8.12 -23.08 19.41
C ASP A 94 8.43 -23.17 20.91
N GLU A 95 9.39 -22.39 21.41
CA GLU A 95 9.67 -22.30 22.84
C GLU A 95 8.46 -21.78 23.63
N MET A 96 7.82 -20.72 23.14
CA MET A 96 6.60 -20.17 23.74
C MET A 96 5.46 -21.20 23.72
N SER A 97 5.24 -21.88 22.59
CA SER A 97 4.22 -22.92 22.41
C SER A 97 4.41 -24.06 23.41
N ASN A 98 5.65 -24.54 23.58
CA ASN A 98 5.99 -25.56 24.56
C ASN A 98 5.67 -25.12 26.00
N GLY A 99 5.91 -23.84 26.33
CA GLY A 99 5.51 -23.26 27.61
C GLY A 99 4.00 -23.26 27.81
N LEU A 100 3.27 -22.81 26.79
CA LEU A 100 1.80 -22.74 26.80
C LEU A 100 1.16 -24.12 26.91
N HIS A 101 1.67 -25.13 26.20
CA HIS A 101 1.25 -26.53 26.34
C HIS A 101 1.44 -27.07 27.77
N ARG A 102 2.38 -26.51 28.53
CA ARG A 102 2.59 -26.81 29.95
C ARG A 102 1.81 -25.88 30.89
N GLY A 103 0.85 -25.11 30.37
CA GLY A 103 0.02 -24.17 31.14
C GLY A 103 0.76 -22.92 31.61
N ARG A 104 1.94 -22.61 31.05
CA ARG A 104 2.78 -21.48 31.46
C ARG A 104 2.85 -20.43 30.36
N TYR A 105 2.29 -19.27 30.63
CA TYR A 105 2.49 -18.10 29.79
C TYR A 105 3.90 -17.51 30.00
N PRO A 106 4.51 -16.90 28.97
CA PRO A 106 5.71 -16.11 29.15
C PRO A 106 5.43 -14.95 30.12
N ASP A 107 6.45 -14.54 30.86
CA ASP A 107 6.35 -13.35 31.71
C ASP A 107 6.13 -12.08 30.86
N SER A 108 5.79 -10.98 31.53
CA SER A 108 5.45 -9.73 30.84
C SER A 108 6.59 -9.12 30.01
N ALA A 109 7.85 -9.36 30.39
CA ALA A 109 9.01 -8.84 29.66
C ALA A 109 9.27 -9.69 28.40
N HIS A 110 9.28 -11.02 28.54
CA HIS A 110 9.41 -11.96 27.43
C HIS A 110 8.25 -11.82 26.45
N GLY A 111 7.00 -11.74 26.93
CA GLY A 111 5.82 -11.55 26.09
C GLY A 111 5.87 -10.26 25.27
N LYS A 112 6.31 -9.13 25.85
CA LYS A 112 6.50 -7.87 25.11
C LYS A 112 7.57 -8.01 24.03
N LYS A 113 8.66 -8.70 24.30
CA LYS A 113 9.74 -8.95 23.33
C LYS A 113 9.25 -9.80 22.15
N ILE A 114 8.56 -10.90 22.41
CA ILE A 114 7.96 -11.77 21.38
C ILE A 114 6.98 -10.96 20.51
N ALA A 115 6.11 -10.17 21.14
CA ALA A 115 5.16 -9.32 20.42
C ALA A 115 5.83 -8.23 19.58
N ALA A 116 6.95 -7.67 20.04
CA ALA A 116 7.72 -6.71 19.25
C ALA A 116 8.32 -7.36 18.00
N ILE A 117 8.91 -8.55 18.13
CA ILE A 117 9.50 -9.29 17.00
C ILE A 117 8.41 -9.66 15.98
N LEU A 118 7.27 -10.18 16.43
CA LEU A 118 6.13 -10.50 15.57
C LEU A 118 5.65 -9.29 14.75
N ARG A 119 5.55 -8.11 15.38
CA ARG A 119 5.18 -6.87 14.69
C ARG A 119 6.23 -6.47 13.66
N THR A 120 7.51 -6.49 14.03
CA THR A 120 8.60 -6.19 13.10
C THR A 120 8.57 -7.10 11.87
N VAL A 121 8.36 -8.41 12.06
CA VAL A 121 8.25 -9.36 10.93
C VAL A 121 7.01 -9.04 10.08
N ALA A 122 5.86 -8.79 10.72
CA ALA A 122 4.64 -8.41 10.02
C ALA A 122 4.83 -7.13 9.18
N ASP A 123 5.46 -6.09 9.74
CA ASP A 123 5.73 -4.82 9.05
C ASP A 123 6.65 -5.00 7.83
N ASN A 124 7.57 -5.98 7.86
CA ASN A 124 8.43 -6.30 6.72
C ASN A 124 7.72 -7.14 5.63
N LEU A 125 6.63 -7.83 5.98
CA LEU A 125 5.85 -8.69 5.08
C LEU A 125 4.59 -8.00 4.51
N ASP A 126 4.04 -6.99 5.21
CA ASP A 126 2.89 -6.18 4.79
C ASP A 126 3.34 -4.99 3.93
N VAL A 127 3.39 -5.21 2.60
CA VAL A 127 4.08 -4.31 1.65
C VAL A 127 3.38 -4.23 0.31
#